data_AF-A0A242KZF8-F1
#
_entry.id   AF-A0A242KZF8-F1
#
_cell.length_a   1.000
_cell.length_b   1.000
_cell.length_c   1.000
_cell.angle_alpha   90.00
_cell.angle_beta   90.00
_cell.angle_gamma   90.00
#
_symmetry.space_group_name_H-M   'P 1'
#
loop_
_entity.id
_entity.type
_entity.pdbx_description
1 polymer ?
#
loop_
_entity_poly.entity_id
_entity_poly.type
_entity_poly.pdbx_seq_one_letter_code
_entity_poly.pdbx_strand_id
1 'polypeptide(L)'
;MTKNDKYKPTPAEKKLLEVLLNAENVGKSVQELCNLAGVSRNKYYDAMKKQEFVDLVNKTTMDLIKGKAANVLNAAYNFALTEKGHQDRKMILTIAGIYAEKQETKITGDMKVSNPFANLSEEELRKLASRDG
;
A
#
# COMPACT_ATOMS: atom_id res chain seq x y z
N MET A 1 1.93 -18.39 24.56
CA MET A 1 1.12 -19.14 23.58
C MET A 1 1.87 -19.13 22.25
N THR A 2 2.22 -20.31 21.74
CA THR A 2 3.08 -20.52 20.57
C THR A 2 2.36 -20.20 19.25
N LYS A 3 2.99 -19.41 18.39
CA LYS A 3 2.54 -18.96 17.04
C LYS A 3 2.43 -20.11 16.01
N ASN A 4 1.69 -21.19 16.27
CA ASN A 4 1.65 -22.34 15.35
C ASN A 4 0.30 -23.01 15.11
N ASP A 5 -0.81 -22.50 15.64
CA ASP A 5 -2.12 -22.93 15.13
C ASP A 5 -2.42 -22.21 13.82
N LYS A 6 -1.86 -22.76 12.73
CA LYS A 6 -2.36 -22.46 11.39
C LYS A 6 -3.83 -22.89 11.38
N TYR A 7 -4.73 -21.92 11.41
CA TYR A 7 -6.16 -22.14 11.31
C TYR A 7 -6.49 -23.15 10.20
N LYS A 8 -7.28 -24.18 10.55
CA LYS A 8 -7.64 -25.27 9.65
C LYS A 8 -9.11 -25.11 9.25
N PRO A 9 -9.42 -24.64 8.02
CA PRO A 9 -10.79 -24.49 7.59
C PRO A 9 -11.50 -25.84 7.51
N THR A 10 -12.75 -25.85 7.94
CA THR A 10 -13.68 -26.98 7.77
C THR A 10 -13.94 -27.26 6.28
N PRO A 11 -14.51 -28.42 5.92
CA PRO A 11 -14.85 -28.71 4.52
C PRO A 11 -15.78 -27.67 3.88
N ALA A 12 -16.72 -27.10 4.64
CA ALA A 12 -17.60 -26.04 4.15
C ALA A 12 -16.85 -24.72 3.93
N GLU A 13 -15.96 -24.36 4.85
CA GLU A 13 -15.12 -23.17 4.74
C GLU A 13 -14.13 -23.27 3.58
N LYS A 14 -13.60 -24.47 3.26
CA LYS A 14 -12.76 -24.67 2.07
C LYS A 14 -13.52 -24.41 0.78
N LYS A 15 -14.73 -24.97 0.63
CA LYS A 15 -15.59 -24.69 -0.53
C LYS A 15 -15.93 -23.21 -0.65
N LEU A 16 -16.24 -22.57 0.48
CA LEU A 16 -16.52 -21.15 0.51
C LEU A 16 -15.27 -20.33 0.13
N LEU A 17 -14.09 -20.69 0.63
CA LEU A 17 -12.82 -20.06 0.29
C LEU A 17 -12.56 -20.12 -1.22
N GLU A 18 -12.71 -21.28 -1.86
CA GLU A 18 -12.53 -21.42 -3.32
C GLU A 18 -13.44 -20.46 -4.11
N VAL A 19 -14.71 -20.34 -3.70
CA VAL A 19 -15.68 -19.43 -4.34
C VAL A 19 -15.33 -17.96 -4.11
N LEU A 20 -14.89 -17.60 -2.90
CA LEU A 20 -14.49 -16.23 -2.55
C LEU A 20 -13.20 -15.78 -3.24
N LEU A 21 -12.28 -16.69 -3.54
CA LEU A 21 -11.01 -16.38 -4.20
C LEU A 21 -11.15 -16.25 -5.73
N ASN A 22 -12.29 -16.63 -6.31
CA ASN A 22 -12.52 -16.51 -7.74
C ASN A 22 -12.96 -15.08 -8.11
N ALA A 23 -12.16 -14.41 -8.94
CA ALA A 23 -12.41 -13.05 -9.42
C ALA A 23 -13.73 -12.91 -10.24
N GLU A 24 -14.22 -13.98 -10.87
CA GLU A 24 -15.49 -13.99 -11.60
C GLU A 24 -16.71 -13.90 -10.68
N ASN A 25 -16.51 -14.12 -9.38
CA ASN A 25 -17.56 -14.01 -8.38
C ASN A 25 -17.63 -12.64 -7.72
N VAL A 26 -16.77 -11.69 -8.12
CA VAL A 26 -16.81 -10.31 -7.62
C VAL A 26 -18.17 -9.68 -7.95
N GLY A 27 -18.78 -9.05 -6.94
CA GLY A 27 -20.09 -8.39 -7.06
C GLY A 27 -21.30 -9.31 -6.90
N LYS A 28 -21.12 -10.63 -6.82
CA LYS A 28 -22.22 -11.56 -6.54
C LYS A 28 -22.74 -11.39 -5.11
N SER A 29 -24.04 -11.60 -4.93
CA SER A 29 -24.69 -11.59 -3.62
C SER A 29 -24.24 -12.77 -2.76
N VAL A 30 -24.38 -12.65 -1.44
CA VAL A 30 -24.08 -13.74 -0.49
C VAL A 30 -24.87 -15.01 -0.84
N GLN A 31 -26.12 -14.89 -1.30
CA GLN A 31 -26.94 -16.04 -1.68
C GLN A 31 -26.34 -16.77 -2.89
N GLU A 32 -25.88 -16.04 -3.91
CA GLU A 32 -25.24 -16.64 -5.09
C GLU A 32 -23.92 -17.30 -4.73
N LEU A 33 -23.10 -16.64 -3.90
CA LEU A 33 -21.85 -17.22 -3.39
C LEU A 33 -22.10 -18.52 -2.61
N CYS A 34 -23.13 -18.54 -1.75
CA CYS A 34 -23.52 -19.73 -0.99
C CYS A 34 -23.98 -20.87 -1.92
N ASN A 35 -24.78 -20.55 -2.95
CA ASN A 35 -25.24 -21.51 -3.94
C ASN A 35 -24.06 -22.12 -4.71
N LEU A 36 -23.11 -21.28 -5.15
CA LEU A 36 -21.90 -21.73 -5.84
C LEU A 36 -21.02 -22.62 -4.96
N ALA A 37 -20.91 -22.29 -3.67
CA ALA A 37 -20.11 -23.06 -2.72
C ALA A 37 -20.84 -24.32 -2.21
N GLY A 38 -22.14 -24.47 -2.48
CA GLY A 38 -22.96 -25.54 -1.92
C GLY A 38 -23.05 -25.49 -0.39
N VAL A 39 -23.10 -24.29 0.19
CA VAL A 39 -23.19 -24.06 1.64
C VAL A 39 -24.43 -23.24 1.98
N SER A 40 -24.95 -23.37 3.20
CA SER A 40 -26.05 -22.51 3.66
C SER A 40 -25.56 -21.11 4.02
N ARG A 41 -26.44 -20.11 3.92
CA ARG A 41 -26.14 -18.73 4.35
C ARG A 41 -25.70 -18.64 5.81
N ASN A 42 -26.26 -19.45 6.70
CA ASN A 42 -25.83 -19.47 8.10
C ASN A 42 -24.36 -19.89 8.22
N LYS A 43 -23.94 -20.93 7.49
CA LYS A 43 -22.53 -21.35 7.46
C LYS A 43 -21.60 -20.29 6.90
N TYR A 44 -22.06 -19.53 5.90
CA TYR A 44 -21.33 -18.37 5.42
C TYR A 44 -21.11 -17.34 6.52
N TYR A 45 -22.18 -16.88 7.18
CA TYR A 45 -22.05 -15.86 8.23
C TYR A 45 -21.27 -16.36 9.44
N ASP A 46 -21.41 -17.64 9.80
CA ASP A 46 -20.62 -18.25 10.87
C ASP A 46 -19.13 -18.29 10.54
N ALA A 47 -18.76 -18.58 9.28
CA ALA A 47 -17.38 -18.54 8.83
C ALA A 47 -16.84 -17.10 8.81
N MET A 48 -17.61 -16.14 8.28
CA MET A 48 -17.19 -14.73 8.18
C MET A 48 -17.05 -14.03 9.54
N LYS A 49 -17.67 -14.56 10.61
CA LYS A 49 -17.46 -14.07 11.99
C LYS A 49 -16.11 -14.52 12.57
N LYS A 50 -15.47 -15.54 12.00
CA LYS A 50 -14.16 -16.03 12.48
C LYS A 50 -13.06 -15.20 11.85
N GLN A 51 -12.38 -14.40 12.67
CA GLN A 51 -11.27 -13.57 12.20
C GLN A 51 -10.21 -14.39 11.47
N GLU A 52 -9.90 -15.59 11.96
CA GLU A 52 -8.91 -16.48 11.36
C GLU A 52 -9.29 -16.94 9.94
N PHE A 53 -10.59 -17.12 9.66
CA PHE A 53 -11.07 -17.43 8.30
C PHE A 53 -10.96 -16.23 7.39
N VAL A 54 -11.33 -15.04 7.87
CA VAL A 54 -11.21 -13.78 7.13
C VAL A 54 -9.74 -13.48 6.79
N ASP A 55 -8.85 -13.68 7.75
CA ASP A 55 -7.40 -13.50 7.56
C ASP A 55 -6.86 -14.50 6.53
N LEU A 56 -7.34 -15.76 6.55
CA LEU A 56 -7.00 -16.76 5.55
C LEU A 56 -7.45 -16.35 4.14
N VAL A 57 -8.69 -15.87 3.99
CA VAL A 57 -9.22 -15.36 2.71
C VAL A 57 -8.34 -14.21 2.22
N ASN A 58 -8.13 -13.19 3.04
CA ASN A 58 -7.35 -12.00 2.66
C ASN A 58 -5.91 -12.33 2.28
N LYS A 59 -5.24 -13.15 3.09
CA LYS A 59 -3.87 -13.57 2.82
C LYS A 59 -3.78 -14.33 1.50
N THR A 60 -4.68 -15.28 1.28
CA THR A 60 -4.68 -16.09 0.05
C THR A 60 -4.99 -15.23 -1.17
N THR A 61 -5.93 -14.30 -1.07
CA THR A 61 -6.21 -13.31 -2.13
C THR A 61 -4.97 -12.50 -2.48
N MET A 62 -4.26 -11.98 -1.48
CA MET A 62 -3.04 -11.20 -1.70
C MET A 62 -1.92 -12.03 -2.31
N ASP A 63 -1.75 -13.28 -1.89
CA ASP A 63 -0.75 -14.18 -2.45
C ASP A 63 -1.06 -14.52 -3.92
N LEU A 64 -2.34 -14.71 -4.27
CA LEU A 64 -2.77 -14.87 -5.66
C LEU A 64 -2.49 -13.62 -6.52
N ILE A 65 -2.75 -12.42 -5.99
CA ILE A 65 -2.45 -11.16 -6.68
C ILE A 65 -0.94 -11.03 -6.91
N LYS A 66 -0.12 -11.30 -5.89
CA LYS A 66 1.35 -11.29 -6.02
C LYS A 66 1.83 -12.31 -7.06
N GLY A 67 1.25 -13.51 -7.10
CA GLY A 67 1.55 -14.51 -8.12
C GLY A 67 1.25 -14.04 -9.55
N LYS A 68 0.24 -13.16 -9.72
CA LYS A 68 -0.11 -12.54 -11.00
C LYS A 68 0.65 -11.25 -11.32
N ALA A 69 1.42 -10.71 -10.38
CA ALA A 69 2.11 -9.42 -10.55
C ALA A 69 3.05 -9.43 -11.77
N ALA A 70 3.72 -10.54 -12.04
CA ALA A 70 4.56 -10.70 -13.23
C ALA A 70 3.75 -10.56 -14.54
N ASN A 71 2.54 -11.13 -14.60
CA ASN A 71 1.67 -11.00 -15.78
C ASN A 71 1.21 -9.56 -15.99
N VAL A 72 0.90 -8.83 -14.90
CA VAL A 72 0.54 -7.41 -14.96
C VAL A 72 1.72 -6.58 -15.46
N LEU A 73 2.93 -6.81 -14.93
CA LEU A 73 4.14 -6.14 -15.40
C LEU A 73 4.44 -6.42 -16.87
N ASN A 74 4.29 -7.67 -17.32
CA ASN A 74 4.49 -8.04 -18.73
C ASN A 74 3.43 -7.40 -19.65
N ALA A 75 2.17 -7.36 -19.22
CA ALA A 75 1.11 -6.68 -19.96
C ALA A 75 1.39 -5.18 -20.08
N ALA A 76 1.80 -4.54 -18.99
CA ALA A 76 2.22 -3.13 -18.98
C ALA A 76 3.43 -2.90 -19.89
N TYR A 77 4.41 -3.80 -19.90
CA TYR A 77 5.57 -3.72 -20.81
C TYR A 77 5.14 -3.75 -22.28
N ASN A 78 4.28 -4.68 -22.65
CA ASN A 78 3.77 -4.77 -24.03
C ASN A 78 2.99 -3.51 -24.43
N PHE A 79 2.13 -2.99 -23.54
CA PHE A 79 1.38 -1.77 -23.82
C PHE A 79 2.29 -0.54 -23.87
N ALA A 80 3.32 -0.49 -23.03
CA ALA A 80 4.36 0.54 -23.01
C ALA A 80 5.14 0.64 -24.34
N LEU A 81 5.17 -0.39 -25.17
CA LEU A 81 5.78 -0.34 -26.51
C LEU A 81 4.86 0.27 -27.58
N THR A 82 3.58 0.49 -27.28
CA THR A 82 2.62 1.11 -28.21
C THR A 82 2.68 2.63 -28.16
N GLU A 83 2.10 3.31 -29.15
CA GLU A 83 2.04 4.78 -29.18
C GLU A 83 1.35 5.36 -27.93
N LYS A 84 0.27 4.75 -27.45
CA LYS A 84 -0.53 5.23 -26.32
C LYS A 84 0.05 4.87 -24.94
N GLY A 85 1.12 4.06 -24.88
CA GLY A 85 1.68 3.49 -23.66
C GLY A 85 2.52 4.42 -22.77
N HIS A 86 2.33 5.75 -22.84
CA HIS A 86 3.21 6.70 -22.14
C HIS A 86 3.24 6.51 -20.62
N GLN A 87 2.09 6.24 -20.00
CA GLN A 87 1.99 6.06 -18.55
C GLN A 87 2.67 4.76 -18.11
N ASP A 88 2.48 3.67 -18.86
CA ASP A 88 3.11 2.38 -18.55
C ASP A 88 4.63 2.44 -18.75
N ARG A 89 5.13 3.15 -19.76
CA ARG A 89 6.56 3.46 -19.90
C ARG A 89 7.10 4.16 -18.67
N LYS A 90 6.42 5.22 -18.23
CA LYS A 90 6.82 5.99 -17.04
C LYS A 90 6.87 5.09 -15.81
N MET A 91 5.82 4.32 -15.58
CA MET A 91 5.74 3.37 -14.45
C MET A 91 6.90 2.36 -14.48
N ILE A 92 7.14 1.70 -15.62
CA ILE A 92 8.19 0.68 -15.75
C ILE A 92 9.59 1.26 -15.58
N LEU A 93 9.87 2.42 -16.18
CA LEU A 93 11.17 3.08 -16.05
C LEU A 93 11.42 3.56 -14.62
N THR A 94 10.38 3.99 -13.89
CA THR A 94 10.46 4.29 -12.46
C THR A 94 10.76 3.04 -11.63
N ILE A 95 10.04 1.94 -11.88
CA ILE A 95 10.27 0.66 -11.18
C ILE A 95 11.70 0.15 -11.43
N ALA A 96 12.22 0.31 -12.64
CA ALA A 96 13.59 -0.05 -13.00
C ALA A 96 14.66 0.90 -12.44
N GLY A 97 14.25 2.02 -11.82
CA GLY A 97 15.18 3.04 -11.30
C GLY A 97 15.87 3.87 -12.38
N ILE A 98 15.44 3.77 -13.64
CA ILE A 98 16.00 4.52 -14.78
C ILE A 98 15.41 5.93 -14.83
N TYR A 99 14.15 6.08 -14.43
CA TYR A 99 13.45 7.35 -14.40
C TYR A 99 13.09 7.71 -12.95
N ALA A 100 13.27 8.98 -12.60
CA ALA A 100 12.80 9.55 -11.35
C ALA A 100 12.05 10.84 -11.65
N GLU A 101 10.90 11.06 -11.02
CA GLU A 101 10.21 12.33 -11.12
C GLU A 101 10.99 13.41 -10.38
N LYS A 102 11.11 14.59 -11.00
CA LYS A 102 11.64 15.76 -10.32
C LYS A 102 10.71 16.10 -9.15
N GLN A 103 11.27 16.16 -7.94
CA GLN A 103 10.56 16.66 -6.77
C GLN A 103 11.05 18.07 -6.45
N GLU A 104 10.12 19.00 -6.27
CA GLU A 104 10.40 20.34 -5.72
C GLU A 104 9.91 20.38 -4.27
N THR A 105 10.85 20.48 -3.34
CA THR A 105 10.55 20.56 -1.92
C THR A 105 10.54 22.01 -1.47
N LYS A 106 9.37 22.53 -1.10
CA LYS A 106 9.24 23.83 -0.46
C LYS A 106 9.43 23.66 1.05
N ILE A 107 10.56 24.11 1.58
CA ILE A 107 10.79 24.16 3.04
C ILE A 107 10.14 25.44 3.56
N THR A 108 9.06 25.29 4.33
CA THR A 108 8.44 26.40 5.06
C THR A 108 8.70 26.23 6.53
N GLY A 109 9.47 27.15 7.11
CA GLY A 109 9.72 27.24 8.54
C GLY A 109 10.32 28.58 8.87
N ASP A 110 9.95 29.14 10.02
CA ASP A 110 10.60 30.33 10.55
C ASP A 110 11.94 29.91 11.15
N MET A 111 13.04 30.35 10.52
CA MET A 111 14.33 30.28 11.17
C MET A 111 14.33 31.28 12.32
N LYS A 112 14.29 30.79 13.56
CA LYS A 112 14.69 31.60 14.73
C LYS A 112 16.18 31.88 14.61
N VAL A 113 16.54 32.93 13.88
CA VAL A 113 17.88 33.49 13.92
C VAL A 113 18.03 34.08 15.33
N SER A 114 18.67 33.33 16.23
CA SER A 114 19.14 33.90 17.48
C SER A 114 20.29 34.83 17.14
N ASN A 115 19.95 36.09 16.87
CA ASN A 115 20.95 37.14 16.79
C ASN A 115 21.20 37.61 18.23
N PRO A 116 22.33 37.22 18.85
CA PRO A 116 22.64 37.59 20.24
C PRO A 116 22.83 39.10 20.41
N PHE A 117 22.94 39.83 19.30
CA PHE A 117 23.10 41.27 19.26
C PHE A 117 21.83 42.03 18.87
N ALA A 118 20.69 41.34 18.69
CA ALA A 118 19.44 41.96 18.24
C ALA A 118 18.94 43.09 19.16
N ASN A 119 19.33 43.06 20.44
CA ASN A 119 18.89 44.01 21.47
C ASN A 119 20.01 44.94 21.94
N LEU A 120 21.18 44.95 21.28
CA LEU A 120 22.26 45.87 21.65
C LEU A 120 22.06 47.23 20.98
N SER A 121 22.40 48.27 21.73
CA SER A 121 22.50 49.63 21.20
C SER A 121 23.70 49.78 20.27
N GLU A 122 23.68 50.81 19.42
CA GLU A 122 24.78 51.09 18.49
C GLU A 122 26.11 51.32 19.21
N GLU A 123 26.09 51.92 20.40
CA GLU A 123 27.29 52.10 21.22
C GLU A 123 27.87 50.78 21.74
N GLU A 124 27.02 49.83 22.14
CA GLU A 124 27.44 48.51 22.61
C GLU A 124 28.02 47.67 21.47
N LEU A 125 27.42 47.75 20.27
CA LEU A 125 27.95 47.13 19.07
C LEU A 125 29.34 47.70 18.71
N ARG A 126 29.49 49.03 18.77
CA ARG A 126 30.77 49.71 18.50
C ARG A 126 31.86 49.31 19.51
N LYS A 127 31.50 49.16 20.79
CA LYS A 127 32.43 48.69 21.85
C LYS A 127 32.86 47.23 21.67
N LEU A 128 31.99 46.37 21.15
CA LEU A 128 32.36 44.98 20.84
C LEU A 128 33.29 44.92 19.62
N ALA A 129 32.97 45.68 18.56
CA ALA A 129 33.80 45.73 17.35
C ALA A 129 35.20 46.31 17.58
N SER A 130 35.37 47.18 18.59
CA SER A 130 36.66 47.77 18.95
C SER A 130 37.49 46.95 19.93
N ARG A 131 36.96 45.84 20.47
CA ARG A 131 37.61 45.01 21.49
C ARG A 131 38.41 43.82 20.92
N ASP A 132 38.14 43.45 19.66
CA ASP A 132 38.82 42.38 18.92
C ASP A 132 39.88 42.93 17.91
N GLY A 133 40.32 44.18 18.09
CA GLY A 133 41.39 44.82 17.32
C GLY A 133 42.69 44.96 18.09
#